data_AF-A0A1X0QUP5-F1
#
_entry.id   AF-A0A1X0QUP5-F1
#
_cell.length_a   1.000
_cell.length_b   1.000
_cell.length_c   1.000
_cell.angle_alpha   90.00
_cell.angle_beta   90.00
_cell.angle_gamma   90.00
#
_symmetry.space_group_name_H-M   'P 1'
#
loop_
_entity.id
_entity.type
_entity.pdbx_description
1 polymer ?
#
loop_
_entity_poly.entity_id
_entity_poly.type
_entity_poly.pdbx_seq_one_letter_code
_entity_poly.pdbx_strand_id
1 'polypeptide(L)'
;MPVGKNRKQSSGVKQEKQNAKRQKTVECSSSITCTSCKQTGHKSARSPDCPNHMLSKNEVFSRNLGQQFKTFTRKLPFDQCVHSSYQSALKPRITSVCEDTRQAVFRAQIFINQYILNLKSIRIISLNKIFGIQYVN
;
A
#
# COMPACT_ATOMS: atom_id res chain seq x y z
N MET A 1 25.65 -20.98 15.22
CA MET A 1 24.29 -20.42 15.41
C MET A 1 23.68 -20.14 14.04
N PRO A 2 22.71 -20.93 13.54
CA PRO A 2 22.19 -20.75 12.18
C PRO A 2 21.20 -19.59 12.12
N VAL A 3 21.43 -18.71 11.13
CA VAL A 3 20.64 -17.52 10.80
C VAL A 3 19.27 -17.94 10.26
N GLY A 4 18.19 -17.61 10.96
CA GLY A 4 16.82 -17.88 10.54
C GLY A 4 16.45 -17.12 9.26
N LYS A 5 16.49 -17.81 8.12
CA LYS A 5 16.00 -17.28 6.83
C LYS A 5 14.47 -17.18 6.88
N ASN A 6 13.93 -15.96 6.94
CA ASN A 6 12.49 -15.71 6.76
C ASN A 6 12.08 -16.14 5.33
N ARG A 7 11.41 -17.30 5.23
CA ARG A 7 10.93 -17.87 3.97
C ARG A 7 9.78 -17.02 3.42
N LYS A 8 9.94 -16.52 2.18
CA LYS A 8 8.90 -15.82 1.43
C LYS A 8 7.68 -16.76 1.30
N GLN A 9 6.50 -16.31 1.75
CA GLN A 9 5.28 -17.13 1.67
C GLN A 9 4.99 -17.54 0.22
N SER A 10 4.58 -18.80 0.05
CA SER A 10 4.18 -19.36 -1.24
C SER A 10 2.97 -18.63 -1.82
N SER A 11 2.88 -18.62 -3.15
CA SER A 11 1.77 -18.01 -3.90
C SER A 11 0.40 -18.54 -3.48
N GLY A 12 0.30 -19.85 -3.20
CA GLY A 12 -0.94 -20.50 -2.77
C GLY A 12 -1.54 -19.88 -1.50
N VAL A 13 -0.73 -19.67 -0.45
CA VAL A 13 -1.19 -19.10 0.83
C VAL A 13 -1.67 -17.64 0.67
N LYS A 14 -1.09 -16.90 -0.28
CA LYS A 14 -1.55 -15.55 -0.61
C LYS A 14 -2.90 -15.56 -1.33
N GLN A 15 -3.09 -16.50 -2.24
CA GLN A 15 -4.31 -16.63 -3.03
C GLN A 15 -5.48 -17.10 -2.15
N GLU A 16 -5.23 -18.02 -1.24
CA GLU A 16 -6.21 -18.52 -0.28
C GLU A 16 -6.69 -17.42 0.70
N LYS A 17 -5.78 -16.60 1.21
CA LYS A 17 -6.14 -15.39 1.99
C LYS A 17 -6.97 -14.38 1.21
N GLN A 18 -6.70 -14.20 -0.09
CA GLN A 18 -7.52 -13.31 -0.92
C GLN A 18 -8.92 -13.87 -1.15
N ASN A 19 -9.02 -15.18 -1.38
CA ASN A 19 -10.30 -15.84 -1.63
C ASN A 19 -11.19 -15.82 -0.38
N ALA A 20 -10.63 -16.11 0.80
CA ALA A 20 -11.34 -16.01 2.07
C ALA A 20 -11.85 -14.60 2.37
N LYS A 21 -11.15 -13.56 1.91
CA LYS A 21 -11.60 -12.16 2.03
C LYS A 21 -12.74 -11.81 1.07
N ARG A 22 -12.83 -12.49 -0.09
CA ARG A 22 -13.82 -12.22 -1.15
C ARG A 22 -15.14 -12.96 -0.97
N GLN A 23 -15.18 -14.04 -0.19
CA GLN A 23 -16.42 -14.81 0.05
C GLN A 23 -17.48 -14.07 0.87
N LYS A 24 -17.16 -12.90 1.46
CA LYS A 24 -18.09 -12.13 2.31
C LYS A 24 -19.07 -11.23 1.55
N THR A 25 -19.18 -11.35 0.23
CA THR A 25 -20.14 -10.60 -0.59
C THR A 25 -20.82 -11.52 -1.60
N VAL A 26 -21.66 -12.41 -1.09
CA VAL A 26 -22.68 -13.09 -1.89
C VAL A 26 -24.02 -12.61 -1.34
N GLU A 27 -24.92 -12.28 -2.27
CA GLU A 27 -26.34 -11.92 -2.09
C GLU A 27 -26.68 -10.49 -1.67
N CYS A 28 -26.89 -9.64 -2.69
CA CYS A 28 -27.99 -8.68 -2.65
C CYS A 28 -28.62 -8.62 -4.04
N SER A 29 -29.77 -9.26 -4.21
CA SER A 29 -30.63 -9.24 -5.40
C SER A 29 -31.42 -7.94 -5.52
N SER A 30 -30.78 -6.80 -5.23
CA SER A 30 -31.30 -5.49 -5.60
C SER A 30 -30.75 -5.11 -6.97
N SER A 31 -31.56 -4.49 -7.81
CA SER A 31 -31.13 -3.95 -9.09
C SER A 31 -29.90 -3.05 -8.88
N ILE A 32 -28.74 -3.55 -9.30
CA ILE A 32 -27.46 -2.86 -9.09
C ILE A 32 -27.55 -1.52 -9.84
N THR A 33 -27.60 -0.44 -9.09
CA THR A 33 -27.74 0.92 -9.62
C THR A 33 -26.43 1.67 -9.44
N CYS A 34 -25.99 2.36 -10.48
CA CYS A 34 -24.71 3.04 -10.49
C CYS A 34 -24.75 4.28 -9.61
N THR A 35 -23.78 4.42 -8.71
CA THR A 35 -23.70 5.61 -7.85
C THR A 35 -23.41 6.90 -8.62
N SER A 36 -22.73 6.80 -9.77
CA SER A 36 -22.33 7.95 -10.61
C SER A 36 -23.39 8.35 -11.62
N CYS A 37 -23.82 7.44 -12.52
CA CYS A 37 -24.77 7.77 -13.59
C CYS A 37 -26.22 7.40 -13.28
N LYS A 38 -26.50 6.78 -12.11
CA LYS A 38 -27.84 6.35 -11.68
C LYS A 38 -28.54 5.32 -12.59
N GLN A 39 -27.85 4.76 -13.58
CA GLN A 39 -28.37 3.69 -14.42
C GLN A 39 -28.24 2.33 -13.74
N THR A 40 -29.13 1.40 -14.08
CA THR A 40 -29.11 0.02 -13.61
C THR A 40 -28.12 -0.83 -14.43
N GLY A 41 -27.68 -1.96 -13.86
CA GLY A 41 -26.79 -2.93 -14.53
C GLY A 41 -25.31 -2.82 -14.12
N HIS A 42 -24.88 -1.72 -13.51
CA HIS A 42 -23.52 -1.56 -13.00
C HIS A 42 -23.48 -0.71 -11.73
N LYS A 43 -22.42 -0.88 -10.91
CA LYS A 43 -22.36 -0.31 -9.54
C LYS A 43 -21.74 1.08 -9.46
N SER A 44 -20.83 1.42 -10.37
CA SER A 44 -20.04 2.65 -10.25
C SER A 44 -19.45 3.10 -11.57
N ALA A 45 -18.91 4.31 -11.60
CA ALA A 45 -18.11 4.85 -12.69
C ALA A 45 -16.88 4.03 -13.07
N ARG A 46 -16.45 3.03 -12.28
CA ARG A 46 -15.36 2.12 -12.70
C ARG A 46 -15.82 1.07 -13.73
N SER A 47 -17.13 0.92 -13.95
CA SER A 47 -17.64 0.01 -14.97
C SER A 47 -17.41 0.61 -16.35
N PRO A 48 -16.90 -0.15 -17.33
CA PRO A 48 -16.75 0.32 -18.70
C PRO A 48 -18.10 0.72 -19.32
N ASP A 49 -19.20 0.14 -18.83
CA ASP A 49 -20.57 0.44 -19.27
C ASP A 49 -21.12 1.74 -18.69
N CYS A 50 -20.39 2.40 -17.78
CA CYS A 50 -20.83 3.68 -17.24
C CYS A 50 -20.56 4.78 -18.27
N PRO A 51 -21.54 5.64 -18.60
CA PRO A 51 -21.30 6.80 -19.46
C PRO A 51 -20.24 7.76 -18.86
N ASN A 52 -20.08 7.74 -17.53
CA ASN A 52 -19.05 8.48 -16.82
C ASN A 52 -17.84 7.58 -16.46
N HIS A 53 -17.46 6.64 -17.34
CA HIS A 53 -16.41 5.66 -17.04
C HIS A 53 -15.10 6.33 -16.63
N MET A 54 -14.70 6.07 -15.39
CA MET A 54 -13.41 6.46 -14.84
C MET A 54 -12.37 5.42 -15.23
N LEU A 55 -11.59 5.79 -16.23
CA LEU A 55 -10.46 4.99 -16.70
C LEU A 55 -9.51 4.63 -15.54
N SER A 56 -9.20 3.35 -15.43
CA SER A 56 -8.13 2.85 -14.59
C SER A 56 -6.78 3.40 -15.07
N LYS A 57 -5.77 3.40 -14.18
CA LYS A 57 -4.41 3.83 -14.55
C LYS A 57 -3.86 3.07 -15.75
N ASN A 58 -4.19 1.78 -15.88
CA ASN A 58 -3.76 0.96 -17.01
C ASN A 58 -4.47 1.39 -18.30
N GLU A 59 -5.77 1.65 -18.26
CA GLU A 59 -6.51 2.15 -19.44
C GLU A 59 -6.00 3.53 -19.87
N VAL A 60 -5.76 4.44 -18.92
CA VAL A 60 -5.14 5.74 -19.20
C VAL A 60 -3.77 5.54 -19.86
N PHE A 61 -2.92 4.66 -19.32
CA PHE A 61 -1.60 4.40 -19.86
C PHE A 61 -1.67 3.83 -21.29
N SER A 62 -2.49 2.80 -21.51
CA SER A 62 -2.69 2.18 -22.82
C SER A 62 -3.27 3.17 -23.84
N ARG A 63 -4.16 4.09 -23.42
CA ARG A 63 -4.72 5.13 -24.29
C ARG A 63 -3.68 6.18 -24.70
N ASN A 64 -2.76 6.55 -23.81
CA ASN A 64 -1.77 7.60 -24.08
C ASN A 64 -0.54 7.07 -24.82
N LEU A 65 -0.11 5.84 -24.56
CA LEU A 65 1.16 5.30 -25.08
C LEU A 65 0.95 4.12 -26.04
N GLY A 66 -0.21 3.48 -26.04
CA GLY A 66 -0.49 2.26 -26.80
C GLY A 66 -0.27 0.99 -25.98
N GLN A 67 -0.88 -0.11 -26.43
CA GLN A 67 -0.86 -1.40 -25.72
C GLN A 67 0.51 -2.10 -25.76
N GLN A 68 1.42 -1.67 -26.64
CA GLN A 68 2.77 -2.22 -26.76
C GLN A 68 3.69 -1.88 -25.58
N PHE A 69 3.35 -0.85 -24.78
CA PHE A 69 4.17 -0.44 -23.64
C PHE A 69 3.71 -1.13 -22.36
N LYS A 70 4.64 -1.80 -21.69
CA LYS A 70 4.42 -2.42 -20.39
C LYS A 70 4.90 -1.49 -19.28
N THR A 71 4.05 -1.26 -18.29
CA THR A 71 4.42 -0.47 -17.11
C THR A 71 5.39 -1.25 -16.23
N PHE A 72 6.49 -0.62 -15.83
CA PHE A 72 7.41 -1.15 -14.83
C PHE A 72 7.61 -0.13 -13.72
N THR A 73 7.63 -0.61 -12.48
CA THR A 73 8.00 0.22 -11.33
C THR A 73 9.47 0.01 -11.05
N ARG A 74 10.28 1.06 -11.24
CA ARG A 74 11.72 1.04 -10.91
C ARG A 74 11.97 1.99 -9.74
N LYS A 75 12.84 1.59 -8.81
CA LYS A 75 13.41 2.51 -7.83
C LYS A 75 14.38 3.44 -8.55
N LEU A 76 14.16 4.73 -8.43
CA LEU A 76 15.02 5.75 -9.02
C LEU A 76 15.61 6.62 -7.91
N PRO A 77 16.88 7.06 -8.05
CA PRO A 77 17.46 8.05 -7.17
C PRO A 77 16.63 9.33 -7.16
N PHE A 78 16.51 9.96 -5.99
CA PHE A 78 15.77 11.22 -5.84
C PHE A 78 16.24 12.30 -6.81
N ASP A 79 17.56 12.40 -6.98
CA ASP A 79 18.21 13.41 -7.82
C ASP A 79 17.93 13.22 -9.33
N GLN A 80 17.47 12.03 -9.74
CA GLN A 80 17.03 11.76 -11.12
C GLN A 80 15.55 12.04 -11.35
N CYS A 81 14.73 12.01 -10.29
CA CYS A 81 13.28 12.19 -10.38
C CYS A 81 12.83 13.63 -10.17
N VAL A 82 13.64 14.43 -9.47
CA VAL A 82 13.28 15.80 -9.07
C VAL A 82 14.10 16.80 -9.85
N HIS A 83 13.41 17.80 -10.42
CA HIS A 83 14.05 18.89 -11.13
C HIS A 83 15.06 19.61 -10.22
N SER A 84 16.24 19.93 -10.75
CA SER A 84 17.40 20.43 -9.99
C SER A 84 17.06 21.63 -9.11
N SER A 85 16.22 22.54 -9.61
CA SER A 85 15.75 23.74 -8.89
C SER A 85 15.07 23.45 -7.55
N TYR A 86 14.44 22.29 -7.39
CA TYR A 86 13.69 21.93 -6.17
C TYR A 86 14.47 20.99 -5.24
N GLN A 87 15.60 20.44 -5.69
CA GLN A 87 16.33 19.42 -4.93
C GLN A 87 16.81 19.94 -3.58
N SER A 88 17.37 21.16 -3.56
CA SER A 88 17.91 21.79 -2.35
C SER A 88 16.85 22.04 -1.27
N ALA A 89 15.60 22.32 -1.67
CA ALA A 89 14.50 22.56 -0.75
C ALA A 89 13.80 21.25 -0.31
N LEU A 90 13.61 20.31 -1.24
CA LEU A 90 12.82 19.10 -0.99
C LEU A 90 13.61 18.00 -0.26
N LYS A 91 14.88 17.79 -0.64
CA LYS A 91 15.71 16.73 -0.06
C LYS A 91 15.83 16.85 1.47
N PRO A 92 16.19 18.01 2.06
CA PRO A 92 16.27 18.12 3.52
C PRO A 92 14.92 17.96 4.21
N ARG A 93 13.83 18.47 3.62
CA ARG A 93 12.47 18.32 4.18
C ARG A 93 12.04 16.85 4.23
N ILE A 94 12.28 16.11 3.15
CA ILE A 94 11.93 14.68 3.10
C ILE A 94 12.73 13.90 4.13
N THR A 95 14.04 14.17 4.22
CA THR A 95 14.91 13.53 5.22
C THR A 95 14.43 13.81 6.64
N SER A 96 14.15 15.07 6.97
CA SER A 96 13.65 15.48 8.30
C SER A 96 12.33 14.78 8.65
N VAL A 97 11.33 14.80 7.77
CA VAL A 97 10.04 14.12 8.04
C VAL A 97 10.22 12.61 8.22
N CYS A 98 11.14 12.00 7.45
CA CYS A 98 11.45 10.59 7.58
C CYS A 98 12.13 10.27 8.91
N GLU A 99 13.05 11.13 9.37
CA GLU A 99 13.70 11.01 10.67
C GLU A 99 12.72 11.18 11.82
N ASP A 100 11.87 12.22 11.77
CA ASP A 100 10.83 12.48 12.77
C ASP A 100 9.86 11.32 12.89
N THR A 101 9.42 10.77 11.74
CA THR A 101 8.54 9.60 11.72
C THR A 101 9.21 8.38 12.36
N ARG A 102 10.48 8.12 12.05
CA ARG A 102 11.24 7.02 12.67
C ARG A 102 11.39 7.23 14.17
N GLN A 103 11.67 8.46 14.60
CA GLN A 103 11.82 8.79 16.00
C GLN A 103 10.50 8.61 16.76
N ALA A 104 9.38 9.06 16.19
CA ALA A 104 8.06 8.86 16.77
C ALA A 104 7.72 7.37 16.94
N VAL A 105 7.95 6.56 15.90
CA VAL A 105 7.73 5.11 15.96
C VAL A 105 8.64 4.45 17.00
N PHE A 106 9.91 4.85 17.07
CA PHE A 106 10.87 4.32 18.03
C PHE A 106 10.50 4.67 19.48
N ARG A 107 10.08 5.91 19.73
CA ARG A 107 9.62 6.34 21.06
C ARG A 107 8.34 5.62 21.48
N ALA A 108 7.37 5.50 20.57
CA ALA A 108 6.15 4.72 20.81
C ALA A 108 6.48 3.26 21.12
N GLN A 109 7.44 2.69 20.40
CA GLN A 109 7.90 1.33 20.61
C GLN A 109 8.48 1.12 22.02
N ILE A 110 9.37 2.01 22.47
CA ILE A 110 9.97 1.94 23.80
C ILE A 110 8.87 2.06 24.86
N PHE A 111 7.96 3.03 24.70
CA PHE A 111 6.88 3.26 25.65
C PHE A 111 5.99 2.02 25.82
N ILE A 112 5.54 1.43 24.70
CA ILE A 112 4.71 0.22 24.71
C ILE A 112 5.46 -0.94 25.33
N ASN A 113 6.74 -1.14 24.98
CA ASN A 113 7.55 -2.21 25.55
C ASN A 113 7.73 -2.03 27.06
N GLN A 114 8.02 -0.82 27.52
CA GLN A 114 8.17 -0.53 28.95
C GLN A 114 6.86 -0.79 29.71
N TYR A 115 5.73 -0.36 29.14
CA TYR A 115 4.40 -0.60 29.72
C TYR A 115 4.09 -2.10 29.83
N ILE A 116 4.37 -2.88 28.79
CA ILE A 116 4.17 -4.33 28.78
C ILE A 116 5.05 -5.05 29.80
N LEU A 117 6.33 -4.65 29.91
CA LEU A 117 7.26 -5.18 30.91
C LEU A 117 6.78 -4.88 32.33
N ASN A 118 6.28 -3.66 32.58
CA ASN A 118 5.72 -3.26 33.88
C ASN A 118 4.45 -4.06 34.24
N LEU A 119 3.67 -4.50 33.26
CA LEU A 119 2.50 -5.37 33.45
C LEU A 119 2.87 -6.87 33.65
N LYS A 120 4.16 -7.23 33.76
CA LYS A 120 4.66 -8.62 33.86
C LYS A 120 4.20 -9.54 32.72
N SER A 121 3.80 -8.96 31.59
CA SER A 121 3.44 -9.68 30.37
C SER A 121 4.70 -9.86 29.52
N ILE A 122 5.24 -11.08 29.44
CA ILE A 122 6.51 -11.37 28.75
C ILE A 122 6.27 -11.47 27.24
N ARG A 123 5.91 -10.37 26.57
CA ARG A 123 5.94 -10.29 25.09
C ARG A 123 6.32 -8.89 24.61
N ILE A 124 7.61 -8.70 24.30
CA ILE A 124 8.09 -7.51 23.60
C ILE A 124 7.48 -7.51 22.19
N ILE A 125 6.66 -6.50 21.87
CA ILE A 125 6.02 -6.36 20.55
C ILE A 125 6.97 -5.55 19.68
N SER A 126 7.22 -5.97 18.44
CA SER A 126 7.92 -5.14 17.45
C SER A 126 6.91 -4.48 16.50
N LEU A 127 6.70 -3.17 16.66
CA LEU A 127 5.90 -2.30 15.80
C LEU A 127 6.41 -2.28 14.35
N ASN A 128 7.69 -2.59 14.11
CA ASN A 128 8.23 -2.74 12.75
C ASN A 128 7.52 -3.85 11.95
N LYS A 129 7.05 -4.91 12.63
CA LYS A 129 6.22 -5.96 12.02
C LYS A 129 4.79 -5.52 11.72
N ILE A 130 4.28 -4.50 12.41
CA ILE A 130 2.91 -4.00 12.29
C ILE A 130 2.83 -2.89 11.23
N PHE A 131 3.82 -1.99 11.19
CA PHE A 131 3.86 -0.86 10.26
C PHE A 131 4.66 -1.13 8.97
N GLY A 132 5.30 -2.30 8.82
CA GLY A 132 5.98 -2.67 7.58
C GLY A 132 7.18 -1.78 7.23
N ILE A 133 7.83 -1.17 8.23
CA ILE A 133 9.01 -0.32 8.05
C ILE A 133 10.22 -1.24 7.86
N GLN A 134 10.67 -1.41 6.61
CA GLN A 134 11.95 -2.04 6.31
C GLN A 134 13.06 -1.00 6.39
N TYR A 135 13.97 -1.17 7.33
CA TYR A 135 15.23 -0.41 7.39
C TYR A 135 16.14 -0.88 6.26
N VAL A 136 16.52 0.03 5.37
CA VAL A 136 17.59 -0.18 4.40
C VAL A 136 18.83 0.43 5.05
N ASN A 137 19.81 -0.43 5.40
CA ASN A 137 21.18 0.00 5.70
C ASN A 137 21.88 0.38 4.38
#